data_AF-A0A2N9AR78-F1
#
_entry.id   AF-A0A2N9AR78-F1
#
_cell.length_a   1.000
_cell.length_b   1.000
_cell.length_c   1.000
_cell.angle_alpha   90.00
_cell.angle_beta   90.00
_cell.angle_gamma   90.00
#
_symmetry.space_group_name_H-M   'P 1'
#
loop_
_entity.id
_entity.type
_entity.pdbx_description
1 polymer ?
#
loop_
_entity_poly.entity_id
_entity_poly.type
_entity_poly.pdbx_seq_one_letter_code
_entity_poly.pdbx_strand_id
1 'polypeptide(L)'
;MLTLTKTVTTTETLDTPESIAEHIHDEYLRRTGAAPFKFGDRVRITRRDGIPPEFMVGDVGTVMLCDPEFSPLTTLMGVNASGMTIQFPVQTANLEAA
;
A
#
# COMPACT_ATOMS: atom_id res chain seq x y z
N MET A 1 -25.07 -1.47 -29.14
CA MET A 1 -23.91 -2.15 -28.53
C MET A 1 -24.33 -2.60 -27.15
N LEU A 2 -24.19 -3.89 -26.82
CA LEU A 2 -24.63 -4.45 -25.54
C LEU A 2 -23.40 -5.02 -24.82
N THR A 3 -23.22 -4.67 -23.55
CA THR A 3 -22.15 -5.19 -22.70
C THR A 3 -22.73 -6.28 -21.81
N LEU A 4 -22.12 -7.47 -21.83
CA LEU A 4 -22.48 -8.59 -20.95
C LEU A 4 -21.35 -8.79 -19.95
N THR A 5 -21.69 -8.79 -18.66
CA THR A 5 -20.77 -9.18 -17.58
C THR A 5 -21.01 -10.65 -17.27
N LYS A 6 -20.00 -11.49 -17.43
CA LYS A 6 -20.04 -12.92 -17.10
C LYS A 6 -19.01 -13.23 -16.03
N THR A 7 -19.44 -13.82 -14.93
CA THR A 7 -18.53 -14.37 -13.92
C THR A 7 -18.05 -15.74 -14.39
N VAL A 8 -16.73 -15.92 -14.49
CA VAL A 8 -16.09 -17.21 -14.75
C VAL A 8 -15.34 -17.60 -13.48
N THR A 9 -15.62 -18.80 -12.97
CA THR A 9 -14.93 -19.35 -11.81
C THR A 9 -13.94 -20.41 -12.29
N THR A 10 -12.67 -20.24 -11.95
CA THR A 10 -11.62 -21.24 -12.17
C THR A 10 -11.24 -21.83 -10.81
N THR A 11 -11.01 -23.14 -10.76
CA THR A 11 -10.50 -23.82 -9.58
C THR A 11 -9.18 -24.48 -9.95
N GLU A 12 -8.19 -24.27 -9.10
CA GLU A 12 -6.86 -24.84 -9.22
C GLU A 12 -6.48 -25.43 -7.86
N THR A 13 -5.82 -26.59 -7.88
CA THR A 13 -5.33 -27.25 -6.67
C THR A 13 -3.82 -27.05 -6.58
N LEU A 14 -3.34 -26.53 -5.44
CA LEU A 14 -1.92 -26.33 -5.15
C LEU A 14 -1.45 -27.42 -4.16
N ASP A 15 -0.94 -28.53 -4.69
CA ASP A 15 -0.69 -29.75 -3.91
C ASP A 15 0.70 -29.80 -3.25
N THR A 16 1.60 -28.86 -3.59
CA THR A 16 2.96 -28.83 -3.04
C THR A 16 3.29 -27.48 -2.38
N PRO A 17 4.15 -27.47 -1.35
CA PRO A 17 4.64 -26.22 -0.78
C PRO A 17 5.24 -25.26 -1.81
N GLU A 18 5.91 -25.79 -2.84
CA GLU A 18 6.50 -25.00 -3.93
C GLU A 18 5.41 -24.30 -4.77
N SER A 19 4.35 -25.02 -5.15
CA SER A 19 3.23 -24.43 -5.90
C SER A 19 2.49 -23.35 -5.09
N ILE A 20 2.38 -23.53 -3.78
CA ILE A 20 1.79 -22.54 -2.88
C ILE A 20 2.70 -21.30 -2.79
N ALA A 21 4.01 -21.50 -2.68
CA ALA A 21 4.97 -20.40 -2.60
C ALA A 21 5.01 -19.57 -3.90
N GLU A 22 4.95 -20.23 -5.06
CA GLU A 22 4.88 -19.58 -6.37
C GLU A 22 3.61 -18.73 -6.48
N HIS A 23 2.44 -19.29 -6.14
CA HIS A 23 1.18 -18.56 -6.15
C HIS A 23 1.20 -17.32 -5.23
N ILE A 24 1.73 -17.44 -4.01
CA ILE A 24 1.86 -16.32 -3.07
C ILE A 24 2.79 -15.25 -3.64
N HIS A 25 3.89 -15.65 -4.29
CA HIS A 25 4.83 -14.72 -4.88
C HIS A 25 4.23 -13.99 -6.09
N ASP A 26 3.51 -14.69 -6.95
CA ASP A 26 2.79 -14.09 -8.08
C ASP A 26 1.76 -13.06 -7.61
N GLU A 27 1.02 -13.37 -6.54
CA GLU A 27 0.08 -12.44 -5.95
C GLU A 27 0.80 -11.21 -5.35
N TYR A 28 1.94 -11.42 -4.70
CA TYR A 28 2.81 -10.32 -4.24
C TYR A 28 3.25 -9.45 -5.42
N LEU A 29 3.74 -10.02 -6.52
CA LEU A 29 4.18 -9.27 -7.70
C LEU A 29 3.03 -8.50 -8.34
N ARG A 30 1.85 -9.11 -8.44
CA ARG A 30 0.65 -8.47 -8.98
C ARG A 30 0.23 -7.25 -8.16
N ARG A 31 0.14 -7.39 -6.85
CA ARG A 31 -0.26 -6.31 -5.93
C ARG A 31 0.78 -5.22 -5.87
N THR A 32 2.04 -5.58 -5.69
CA THR A 32 3.13 -4.60 -5.64
C THR A 32 3.30 -3.89 -6.97
N GLY A 33 3.06 -4.54 -8.11
CA GLY A 33 3.04 -3.92 -9.42
C GLY A 33 1.92 -2.88 -9.57
N ALA A 34 0.72 -3.19 -9.09
CA ALA A 34 -0.46 -2.32 -9.17
C ALA A 34 -0.49 -1.19 -8.12
N ALA A 35 0.27 -1.30 -7.03
CA ALA A 35 0.27 -0.29 -5.96
C ALA A 35 0.71 1.10 -6.48
N PRO A 36 0.02 2.19 -6.08
CA PRO A 36 0.31 3.55 -6.54
C PRO A 36 1.66 4.08 -6.06
N PHE A 37 2.15 3.56 -4.93
CA PHE A 37 3.47 3.86 -4.39
C PHE A 37 4.22 2.56 -4.10
N LYS A 38 5.55 2.58 -4.26
CA LYS A 38 6.44 1.45 -3.98
C LYS A 38 7.16 1.64 -2.66
N PHE A 39 7.64 0.52 -2.09
CA PHE A 39 8.52 0.58 -0.91
C PHE A 39 9.73 1.48 -1.19
N GLY A 40 10.03 2.38 -0.28
CA GLY A 40 11.14 3.34 -0.41
C GLY A 40 10.79 4.63 -1.15
N ASP A 41 9.62 4.73 -1.79
CA ASP A 41 9.19 5.99 -2.41
C ASP A 41 9.08 7.09 -1.36
N ARG A 42 9.49 8.30 -1.73
CA ARG A 42 9.26 9.51 -0.94
C ARG A 42 7.93 10.12 -1.35
N VAL A 43 7.11 10.45 -0.38
CA VAL A 43 5.78 11.01 -0.59
C VAL A 43 5.57 12.26 0.26
N ARG A 44 4.69 13.13 -0.22
CA ARG A 44 4.16 14.27 0.51
C ARG A 44 2.73 14.00 0.93
N ILE A 45 2.39 14.37 2.15
CA ILE A 45 1.04 14.34 2.69
C ILE A 45 0.33 15.63 2.24
N THR A 46 -0.73 15.50 1.47
CA THR A 46 -1.50 16.64 0.94
C THR A 46 -2.68 17.02 1.82
N ARG A 47 -3.15 16.07 2.65
CA ARG A 47 -4.23 16.26 3.63
C ARG A 47 -3.96 15.44 4.89
N ARG A 48 -4.16 16.06 6.06
CA ARG A 48 -3.85 15.47 7.38
C ARG A 48 -5.04 14.78 8.05
N ASP A 49 -6.03 14.34 7.27
CA ASP A 49 -7.22 13.68 7.81
C ASP A 49 -6.83 12.42 8.60
N GLY A 50 -7.14 12.41 9.90
CA GLY A 50 -6.81 11.30 10.79
C GLY A 50 -5.35 11.23 11.26
N ILE A 51 -4.53 12.24 10.96
CA ILE A 51 -3.13 12.30 11.42
C ILE A 51 -3.03 13.26 12.62
N PRO A 52 -2.58 12.78 13.79
CA PRO A 52 -2.31 13.64 14.93
C PRO A 52 -1.34 14.78 14.56
N PRO A 53 -1.53 16.02 15.05
CA PRO A 53 -0.65 17.16 14.73
C PRO A 53 0.83 16.92 15.04
N GLU A 54 1.12 16.10 16.04
CA GLU A 54 2.47 15.78 16.49
C GLU A 54 3.18 14.72 15.64
N PHE A 55 2.49 14.07 14.69
CA PHE A 55 3.07 13.02 13.82
C PHE A 55 3.41 13.55 12.44
N MET A 56 4.29 12.87 11.71
CA MET A 56 4.62 13.19 10.31
C MET A 56 4.96 14.68 10.10
N VAL A 57 5.92 15.17 10.88
CA VAL A 57 6.41 16.55 10.81
C VAL A 57 6.96 16.83 9.40
N GLY A 58 6.61 17.99 8.86
CA GLY A 58 7.00 18.39 7.51
C GLY A 58 6.14 17.78 6.40
N ASP A 59 5.09 17.04 6.74
CA ASP A 59 4.16 16.43 5.78
C ASP A 59 4.87 15.55 4.74
N VAL A 60 5.93 14.86 5.16
CA VAL A 60 6.73 13.97 4.29
C VAL A 60 6.93 12.61 4.95
N GLY A 61 7.12 11.59 4.12
CA GLY A 61 7.47 10.26 4.60
C GLY A 61 8.06 9.38 3.50
N THR A 62 8.60 8.25 3.93
CA THR A 62 9.05 7.16 3.07
C THR A 62 8.07 6.01 3.17
N VAL A 63 7.64 5.46 2.04
CA VAL A 63 6.68 4.35 1.99
C VAL A 63 7.33 3.08 2.51
N MET A 64 6.69 2.46 3.51
CA MET A 64 7.08 1.18 4.10
C MET A 64 6.16 0.03 3.67
N LEU A 65 4.90 0.33 3.33
CA LEU A 65 3.93 -0.64 2.80
C LEU A 65 2.80 0.09 2.09
N CYS A 66 2.45 -0.35 0.88
CA CYS A 66 1.28 0.10 0.13
C CYS A 66 0.63 -1.12 -0.56
N ASP A 67 -0.52 -1.56 -0.07
CA ASP A 67 -1.35 -2.61 -0.69
C ASP A 67 -2.82 -2.12 -0.71
N PRO A 68 -3.25 -1.47 -1.81
CA PRO A 68 -4.60 -0.90 -1.93
C PRO A 68 -5.72 -1.94 -1.89
N GLU A 69 -5.42 -3.19 -2.24
CA GLU A 69 -6.41 -4.27 -2.20
C GLU A 69 -6.65 -4.76 -0.77
N PHE A 70 -5.62 -4.69 0.08
CA PHE A 70 -5.75 -5.01 1.50
C PHE A 70 -6.26 -3.83 2.34
N SER A 71 -5.77 -2.61 2.06
CA SER A 71 -6.04 -1.44 2.88
C SER A 71 -6.01 -0.14 2.08
N PRO A 72 -6.92 0.82 2.34
CA PRO A 72 -6.81 2.16 1.76
C PRO A 72 -5.65 2.96 2.36
N LEU A 73 -4.95 2.46 3.38
CA LEU A 73 -3.85 3.12 4.06
C LEU A 73 -2.49 2.67 3.51
N THR A 74 -1.57 3.62 3.40
CA THR A 74 -0.14 3.40 3.14
C THR A 74 0.62 3.65 4.43
N THR A 75 1.44 2.69 4.86
CA THR A 75 2.32 2.86 6.02
C THR A 75 3.53 3.68 5.62
N LEU A 76 3.72 4.82 6.29
CA LEU A 76 4.86 5.69 6.08
C LEU A 76 5.82 5.63 7.26
N MET A 77 7.11 5.75 6.99
CA MET A 77 8.11 6.15 7.96
C MET A 77 8.28 7.67 7.89
N GLY A 78 8.23 8.33 9.05
CA GLY A 78 8.40 9.78 9.16
C GLY A 78 8.97 10.15 10.53
N VAL A 79 8.91 11.44 10.88
CA VAL A 79 9.41 11.97 12.15
C VAL A 79 8.27 12.63 12.93
N ASN A 80 8.21 12.45 14.24
CA ASN A 80 7.24 13.14 15.10
C ASN A 80 7.83 14.44 15.70
N ALA A 81 7.00 15.22 16.40
CA ALA A 81 7.40 16.50 17.00
C ALA A 81 8.52 16.39 18.05
N SER A 82 8.76 15.19 18.59
CA SER A 82 9.86 14.90 19.51
C SER A 82 11.17 14.53 18.80
N GLY A 83 11.19 14.53 17.46
CA GLY A 83 12.36 14.15 16.66
C GLY A 83 12.56 12.64 16.52
N MET A 84 11.59 11.81 16.94
CA MET A 84 11.67 10.36 16.81
C MET A 84 11.17 9.89 15.44
N THR A 85 11.87 8.92 14.85
CA THR A 85 11.37 8.19 13.69
C THR A 85 10.21 7.28 14.10
N ILE A 86 9.08 7.40 13.41
CA ILE A 86 7.88 6.59 13.65
C ILE A 86 7.39 5.96 12.35
N GLN A 87 6.63 4.87 12.46
CA GLN A 87 5.81 4.37 11.37
C GLN A 87 4.35 4.69 11.65
N PHE A 88 3.65 5.25 10.66
CA PHE A 88 2.26 5.63 10.81
C PHE A 88 1.47 5.38 9.51
N PRO A 89 0.28 4.74 9.58
CA PRO A 89 -0.57 4.55 8.42
C PRO A 89 -1.29 5.86 8.05
N VAL A 90 -1.25 6.22 6.77
CA VAL A 90 -1.89 7.42 6.22
C VAL A 90 -2.80 7.02 5.06
N GLN A 91 -3.93 7.71 4.87
CA GLN A 91 -4.81 7.49 3.73
C GLN A 91 -4.04 7.65 2.42
N THR A 92 -4.02 6.62 1.58
CA THR A 92 -3.26 6.62 0.31
C THR A 92 -3.73 7.74 -0.60
N ALA A 93 -5.02 8.08 -0.57
CA ALA A 93 -5.60 9.20 -1.32
C ALA A 93 -5.10 10.58 -0.89
N ASN A 94 -4.45 10.69 0.28
CA ASN A 94 -3.89 11.93 0.81
C ASN A 94 -2.39 12.04 0.54
N LEU A 95 -1.83 11.20 -0.34
CA LEU A 95 -0.41 11.16 -0.67
C LEU A 95 -0.18 11.56 -2.13
N GLU A 96 0.98 12.16 -2.39
CA GLU A 96 1.53 12.35 -3.74
C GLU A 96 3.04 12.07 -3.73
N ALA A 97 3.62 11.83 -4.90
CA ALA A 97 5.07 11.69 -5.02
C ALA A 97 5.77 13.01 -4.63
N ALA A 98 6.85 12.90 -3.85
CA ALA A 98 7.65 14.05 -3.39
C ALA A 98 8.85 14.36 -4.29
#